data_AF-A0A942DQB5-F1
#
_entry.id   AF-A0A942DQB5-F1
#
_cell.length_a   1.000
_cell.length_b   1.000
_cell.length_c   1.000
_cell.angle_alpha   90.00
_cell.angle_beta   90.00
_cell.angle_gamma   90.00
#
_symmetry.space_group_name_H-M   'P 1'
#
loop_
_entity.id
_entity.type
_entity.pdbx_description
1 polymer ?
#
loop_
_entity_poly.entity_id
_entity_poly.type
_entity_poly.pdbx_seq_one_letter_code
_entity_poly.pdbx_strand_id
1 'polypeptide(L)'
;MDKNIIQGKWKEIKGDLRKMWGNITDDEWEQTKGDATAIAGVLQKRYGYAKDDAQQRVSKVMDRYLSEKRDDLAKEDEIRH
;
A
#
# COMPACT_ATOMS: atom_id res chain seq x y z
N MET A 1 2.83 3.68 10.62
CA MET A 1 2.97 2.69 9.53
C MET A 1 3.97 1.64 9.98
N ASP A 2 3.51 0.43 10.28
CA ASP A 2 4.38 -0.69 10.64
C ASP A 2 5.12 -1.19 9.38
N LYS A 3 6.31 -0.62 9.15
CA LYS A 3 7.16 -0.89 7.98
C LYS A 3 7.43 -2.39 7.77
N ASN A 4 7.50 -3.18 8.86
CA ASN A 4 7.66 -4.63 8.82
C ASN A 4 6.50 -5.36 8.12
N ILE A 5 5.25 -4.93 8.35
CA ILE A 5 4.07 -5.56 7.75
C ILE A 5 4.02 -5.25 6.24
N ILE A 6 4.30 -3.99 5.88
CA ILE A 6 4.34 -3.55 4.49
C ILE A 6 5.39 -4.33 3.70
N GLN A 7 6.58 -4.57 4.26
CA GLN A 7 7.60 -5.37 3.59
C GLN A 7 7.19 -6.83 3.40
N GLY A 8 6.53 -7.44 4.40
CA GLY A 8 6.03 -8.81 4.29
C GLY A 8 4.94 -8.99 3.23
N LYS A 9 4.00 -8.04 3.15
CA LYS A 9 2.91 -8.02 2.15
C LYS A 9 3.25 -7.24 0.88
N TRP A 10 4.50 -6.82 0.70
CA TRP A 10 4.89 -5.92 -0.39
C TRP A 10 4.53 -6.46 -1.77
N LYS A 11 4.72 -7.77 -1.98
CA LYS A 11 4.40 -8.43 -3.24
C LYS A 11 2.90 -8.36 -3.59
N GLU A 12 2.03 -8.47 -2.58
CA GLU A 12 0.58 -8.35 -2.74
C GLU A 12 0.17 -6.90 -3.01
N ILE A 13 0.70 -5.98 -2.21
CA ILE A 13 0.51 -4.53 -2.37
C ILE A 13 0.90 -4.12 -3.79
N LYS A 14 2.10 -4.50 -4.25
CA LYS A 14 2.61 -4.23 -5.61
C LYS A 14 1.65 -4.74 -6.69
N GLY A 15 1.08 -5.93 -6.51
CA GLY A 15 0.08 -6.49 -7.43
C GLY A 15 -1.17 -5.61 -7.56
N ASP A 16 -1.69 -5.11 -6.44
CA ASP A 16 -2.85 -4.22 -6.44
C ASP A 16 -2.51 -2.80 -6.91
N LEU A 17 -1.34 -2.26 -6.57
CA LEU A 17 -0.84 -1.00 -7.14
C LEU A 17 -0.80 -1.10 -8.68
N ARG A 18 -0.26 -2.20 -9.23
CA ARG A 18 -0.21 -2.42 -10.68
C ARG A 18 -1.59 -2.49 -11.33
N LYS A 19 -2.59 -3.08 -10.65
CA LYS A 19 -3.98 -3.10 -11.16
C LYS A 19 -4.60 -1.70 -11.18
N MET A 20 -4.36 -0.89 -10.14
CA MET A 20 -4.88 0.48 -10.05
C MET A 20 -4.17 1.44 -11.01
N TRP A 21 -2.87 1.28 -11.19
CA TRP A 21 -2.01 2.16 -11.97
C TRP A 21 -1.24 1.35 -13.03
N GLY A 22 -1.98 0.80 -14.00
CA GLY A 22 -1.43 -0.07 -15.04
C GLY A 22 -0.40 0.58 -15.99
N ASN A 23 -0.15 1.89 -15.89
CA ASN A 23 0.87 2.60 -16.65
C ASN A 23 2.27 2.57 -15.98
N ILE A 24 2.37 2.02 -14.77
CA ILE A 24 3.62 1.93 -14.01
C ILE A 24 4.13 0.49 -14.08
N THR A 25 5.39 0.33 -14.47
CA THR A 25 6.01 -0.99 -14.65
C THR A 25 6.34 -1.65 -13.32
N ASP A 26 6.47 -2.97 -13.38
CA ASP A 26 6.81 -3.80 -12.22
C ASP A 26 8.14 -3.38 -11.58
N ASP A 27 9.14 -3.06 -12.39
CA ASP A 27 10.45 -2.55 -11.96
C ASP A 27 10.37 -1.20 -11.24
N GLU A 28 9.50 -0.29 -11.67
CA GLU A 28 9.33 1.00 -11.00
C GLU A 28 8.72 0.82 -9.62
N TRP A 29 7.74 -0.08 -9.49
CA TRP A 29 7.24 -0.43 -8.17
C TRP A 29 8.34 -1.05 -7.32
N GLU A 30 9.09 -2.00 -7.85
CA GLU A 30 10.12 -2.71 -7.09
C GLU A 30 11.19 -1.78 -6.50
N GLN A 31 11.58 -0.74 -7.24
CA GLN A 31 12.52 0.28 -6.77
C GLN A 31 12.02 1.04 -5.54
N THR A 32 10.70 1.15 -5.35
CA THR A 32 10.14 1.81 -4.16
C THR A 32 10.26 0.97 -2.89
N LYS A 33 10.45 -0.35 -3.00
CA LYS A 33 10.58 -1.30 -1.87
C LYS A 33 9.48 -1.17 -0.80
N GLY A 34 8.28 -0.75 -1.19
CA GLY A 34 7.17 -0.52 -0.26
C GLY A 34 7.21 0.78 0.50
N ASP A 35 8.08 1.72 0.12
CA ASP A 35 8.10 3.05 0.71
C ASP A 35 6.97 3.92 0.16
N ALA A 36 6.06 4.35 1.05
CA ALA A 36 4.88 5.13 0.67
C ALA A 36 5.24 6.45 -0.02
N THR A 37 6.34 7.08 0.39
CA THR A 37 6.80 8.35 -0.18
C THR A 37 7.38 8.14 -1.57
N ALA A 38 8.17 7.09 -1.77
CA ALA A 38 8.71 6.72 -3.07
C ALA A 38 7.58 6.38 -4.06
N ILE A 39 6.58 5.58 -3.65
CA ILE A 39 5.39 5.24 -4.43
C ILE A 39 4.63 6.52 -4.81
N ALA A 40 4.39 7.43 -3.86
CA ALA A 40 3.76 8.71 -4.15
C ALA A 40 4.58 9.57 -5.14
N GLY A 41 5.91 9.48 -5.10
CA GLY A 41 6.79 10.15 -6.07
C GLY A 41 6.65 9.60 -7.49
N VAL A 42 6.49 8.27 -7.64
CA VAL A 42 6.22 7.65 -8.96
C VAL A 42 4.86 8.12 -9.49
N LEU A 43 3.83 8.14 -8.62
CA LEU A 43 2.50 8.62 -8.97
C LEU A 43 2.48 10.08 -9.43
N GLN A 44 3.23 10.96 -8.75
CA GLN A 44 3.41 12.35 -9.17
C GLN A 44 4.06 12.43 -10.57
N LYS A 45 5.14 11.68 -10.81
CA LYS A 45 5.86 11.70 -12.11
C LYS A 45 5.06 11.12 -13.27
N ARG A 46 4.30 10.04 -13.03
CA ARG A 46 3.60 9.27 -14.08
C ARG A 46 2.20 9.81 -14.40
N TYR A 47 1.49 10.30 -13.39
CA TYR A 47 0.10 10.74 -13.51
C TYR A 47 -0.09 12.23 -13.23
N GLY A 48 0.92 12.95 -12.74
CA GLY A 48 0.81 14.37 -12.40
C GLY A 48 -0.04 14.64 -11.16
N TYR A 49 -0.25 13.65 -10.29
CA TYR A 49 -1.03 13.86 -9.06
C TYR A 49 -0.35 14.87 -8.14
N ALA A 50 -1.16 15.62 -7.38
CA ALA A 50 -0.63 16.41 -6.27
C ALA A 50 -0.01 15.48 -5.22
N LYS A 51 0.98 16.00 -4.48
CA LYS A 51 1.68 15.22 -3.44
C LYS A 51 0.69 14.63 -2.43
N ASP A 52 -0.26 15.43 -1.95
CA ASP A 52 -1.26 14.99 -0.98
C ASP A 52 -2.19 13.92 -1.57
N ASP A 53 -2.66 14.09 -2.80
CA ASP A 53 -3.50 13.10 -3.49
C ASP A 53 -2.76 11.76 -3.68
N ALA A 54 -1.50 11.83 -4.09
CA ALA A 54 -0.67 10.65 -4.26
C ALA A 54 -0.46 9.94 -2.91
N GLN A 55 -0.12 10.69 -1.86
CA GLN A 55 0.07 10.12 -0.52
C GLN A 55 -1.23 9.52 0.03
N GLN A 56 -2.37 10.17 -0.12
CA GLN A 56 -3.66 9.64 0.34
C GLN A 56 -4.01 8.34 -0.38
N ARG A 57 -3.82 8.28 -1.70
CA ARG A 57 -4.11 7.06 -2.48
C ARG A 57 -3.23 5.91 -2.03
N VAL A 58 -1.93 6.14 -1.87
CA VAL A 58 -0.99 5.11 -1.39
C VAL A 58 -1.34 4.68 0.03
N SER A 59 -1.62 5.64 0.91
CA SER A 59 -2.02 5.36 2.28
C SER A 59 -3.28 4.51 2.32
N LYS A 60 -4.28 4.77 1.48
CA LYS A 60 -5.51 3.98 1.42
C LYS A 60 -5.26 2.52 1.02
N VAL A 61 -4.34 2.29 0.09
CA VAL A 61 -3.95 0.93 -0.30
C VAL A 61 -3.24 0.24 0.86
N MET A 62 -2.23 0.90 1.45
CA MET A 62 -1.46 0.33 2.56
C MET A 62 -2.32 0.08 3.81
N ASP A 63 -3.25 0.98 4.10
CA ASP A 63 -4.16 0.89 5.24
C ASP A 63 -5.07 -0.35 5.13
N ARG A 64 -5.51 -0.71 3.93
CA ARG A 64 -6.25 -1.96 3.69
C ARG A 64 -5.48 -3.18 4.21
N TYR A 65 -4.18 -3.26 3.95
CA TYR A 65 -3.34 -4.40 4.36
C TYR A 65 -2.91 -4.35 5.83
N LEU A 66 -2.86 -3.15 6.42
CA LEU A 66 -2.60 -2.95 7.84
C LEU A 66 -3.87 -3.23 8.68
N SER A 67 -5.05 -2.90 8.15
CA SER A 67 -6.36 -3.07 8.80
C SER A 67 -6.88 -4.51 8.76
N GLU A 68 -6.45 -5.35 7.81
CA GLU A 68 -6.78 -6.80 7.83
C GLU A 68 -6.39 -7.44 9.17
N LYS A 69 -5.32 -6.98 9.82
CA LYS A 69 -4.92 -7.48 11.14
C LYS A 69 -5.91 -7.14 12.26
N ARG A 70 -6.74 -6.09 12.09
CA ARG A 70 -7.71 -5.63 13.09
C ARG A 70 -9.01 -6.42 13.06
N ASP A 71 -9.46 -6.86 11.88
CA ASP A 71 -10.65 -7.72 11.74
C ASP A 71 -10.38 -9.14 12.26
N ASP A 72 -9.18 -9.69 12.04
CA ASP A 72 -8.79 -10.97 12.63
C ASP A 72 -8.70 -10.90 14.17
N LEU A 73 -8.15 -9.81 14.72
CA LEU A 73 -8.09 -9.60 16.18
C LEU A 73 -9.46 -9.36 16.82
N ALA A 74 -10.38 -8.67 16.12
CA ALA A 74 -11.73 -8.40 16.61
C ALA A 74 -12.57 -9.67 16.69
N LYS A 75 -12.35 -10.63 15.77
CA LYS A 75 -13.03 -11.94 15.81
C LYS A 75 -12.52 -12.83 16.94
N GLU A 76 -11.25 -12.75 17.32
CA GLU A 76 -10.73 -13.51 18.47
C GLU A 76 -11.27 -13.03 19.82
N ASP A 77 -11.58 -11.73 19.96
CA ASP A 77 -12.17 -11.17 21.19
C ASP A 77 -13.64 -11.59 21.38
N GLU A 78 -14.36 -11.83 20.28
CA GLU A 78 -15.77 -12.27 20.28
C GLU A 78 -15.92 -13.78 20.57
N ILE A 79 -14.89 -14.61 20.30
CA ILE A 79 -14.92 -16.07 20.55
C ILE A 79 -14.56 -16.41 22.00
N ARG A 80 -14.02 -15.46 22.77
CA ARG A 80 -13.66 -15.64 24.19
C ARG A 80 -14.75 -15.22 25.19
N HIS A 81 -15.93 -14.81 24.72
CA HIS A 81 -17.08 -14.45 25.54
C HIS A 81 -18.22 -15.45 25.36
#